data_AF-A0A4Q9KJE1-F1
#
_entry.id   AF-A0A4Q9KJE1-F1
#
_cell.length_a   1.000
_cell.length_b   1.000
_cell.length_c   1.000
_cell.angle_alpha   90.00
_cell.angle_beta   90.00
_cell.angle_gamma   90.00
#
_symmetry.space_group_name_H-M   'P 1'
#
loop_
_entity.id
_entity.type
_entity.pdbx_description
1 polymer ?
#
loop_
_entity_poly.entity_id
_entity_poly.type
_entity_poly.pdbx_seq_one_letter_code
_entity_poly.pdbx_strand_id
1 'polypeptide(L)'
;MTQAQQTKGVVTTSVRTPADLAARLTAQGWRVGIVSGAPTKAEALAAIGKALDFPSYYGRNLDALTDCLRDLEAPTALIWVGWEPFAVSSASDWGKLVTVLSDRVAEEGTLFSALFCVGAPETDLPSL
;
A
#
# COMPACT_ATOMS: atom_id res chain seq x y z
N MET A 1 42.78 -7.84 13.82
CA MET A 1 42.25 -7.25 12.57
C MET A 1 41.09 -8.13 12.12
N THR A 2 39.86 -7.70 12.36
CA THR A 2 38.65 -8.49 12.06
C THR A 2 38.27 -8.22 10.61
N GLN A 3 38.33 -9.24 9.75
CA GLN A 3 37.90 -9.09 8.35
C GLN A 3 36.38 -8.93 8.29
N ALA A 4 35.93 -7.93 7.54
CA ALA A 4 34.54 -7.74 7.19
C ALA A 4 34.09 -8.87 6.26
N GLN A 5 33.07 -9.63 6.66
CA GLN A 5 32.41 -10.60 5.79
C GLN A 5 31.64 -9.87 4.70
N GLN A 6 32.10 -10.07 3.47
CA GLN A 6 31.48 -9.56 2.26
C GLN A 6 30.16 -10.29 2.05
N THR A 7 29.02 -9.61 2.24
CA THR A 7 27.70 -10.18 1.99
C THR A 7 27.51 -10.35 0.47
N LYS A 8 27.49 -11.60 0.01
CA LYS A 8 27.16 -11.94 -1.37
C LYS A 8 25.69 -11.59 -1.62
N GLY A 9 25.41 -10.73 -2.59
CA GLY A 9 24.05 -10.37 -2.96
C GLY A 9 23.25 -11.60 -3.39
N VAL A 10 22.01 -11.73 -2.90
CA VAL A 10 21.07 -12.79 -3.27
C VAL A 10 19.97 -12.20 -4.13
N VAL A 11 19.69 -12.81 -5.29
CA VAL A 11 18.49 -12.54 -6.08
C VAL A 11 17.44 -13.57 -5.70
N THR A 12 16.37 -13.13 -5.03
CA THR A 12 15.20 -13.95 -4.71
C THR A 12 13.98 -13.34 -5.40
N THR A 13 13.22 -14.18 -6.11
CA THR A 13 11.92 -13.80 -6.66
C THR A 13 10.81 -14.43 -5.83
N SER A 14 9.72 -13.69 -5.60
CA SER A 14 8.52 -14.18 -4.91
C SER A 14 7.35 -13.99 -5.85
N VAL A 15 6.69 -15.08 -6.22
CA VAL A 15 5.50 -15.07 -7.11
C VAL A 15 4.20 -14.77 -6.36
N ARG A 16 4.27 -14.36 -5.09
CA ARG A 16 3.07 -14.10 -4.28
C ARG A 16 2.24 -13.00 -4.92
N THR A 17 1.01 -13.36 -5.26
CA THR A 17 0.04 -12.42 -5.81
C THR A 17 -0.55 -11.54 -4.71
N PRO A 18 -1.16 -10.39 -5.05
CA PRO A 18 -1.97 -9.61 -4.11
C PRO A 18 -3.06 -10.45 -3.44
N ALA A 19 -3.63 -11.43 -4.15
CA ALA A 19 -4.64 -12.35 -3.63
C ALA A 19 -4.05 -13.30 -2.56
N ASP A 20 -2.87 -13.87 -2.82
CA ASP A 20 -2.20 -14.73 -1.84
C ASP A 20 -1.84 -13.96 -0.55
N LEU A 21 -1.39 -12.72 -0.71
CA LEU A 21 -1.10 -11.85 0.42
C LEU A 21 -2.36 -11.54 1.23
N ALA A 22 -3.45 -11.17 0.56
CA ALA A 22 -4.73 -10.91 1.20
C ALA A 22 -5.27 -12.13 1.97
N ALA A 23 -5.21 -13.31 1.36
CA ALA A 23 -5.64 -14.56 2.00
C ALA A 23 -4.84 -14.85 3.28
N ARG A 24 -3.50 -14.65 3.23
CA ARG A 24 -2.64 -14.89 4.39
C ARG A 24 -2.82 -13.89 5.52
N LEU A 25 -3.04 -12.62 5.21
CA LEU A 25 -3.32 -11.58 6.20
C LEU A 25 -4.68 -11.85 6.86
N THR A 26 -5.68 -12.18 6.07
CA THR A 26 -7.02 -12.56 6.55
C THR A 26 -6.96 -13.78 7.48
N ALA A 27 -6.20 -14.82 7.11
CA ALA A 27 -5.99 -16.00 7.95
C ALA A 27 -5.29 -15.71 9.29
N GLN A 28 -4.61 -14.56 9.40
CA GLN A 28 -3.99 -14.06 10.64
C GLN A 28 -4.89 -13.06 11.39
N GLY A 29 -6.15 -12.90 10.98
CA GLY A 29 -7.11 -12.01 11.62
C GLY A 29 -7.04 -10.54 11.18
N TRP A 30 -6.31 -10.23 10.10
CA TRP A 30 -6.31 -8.87 9.55
C TRP A 30 -7.53 -8.64 8.67
N ARG A 31 -8.12 -7.44 8.78
CA ARG A 31 -8.98 -6.89 7.72
C ARG A 31 -8.10 -6.47 6.55
N VAL A 32 -8.51 -6.76 5.33
CA VAL A 32 -7.72 -6.44 4.13
C VAL A 32 -8.55 -5.63 3.15
N GLY A 33 -8.05 -4.45 2.78
CA GLY A 33 -8.55 -3.66 1.67
C GLY A 33 -7.58 -3.71 0.49
N ILE A 34 -8.10 -3.89 -0.72
CA ILE A 34 -7.29 -3.90 -1.95
C ILE A 34 -7.67 -2.70 -2.81
N VAL A 35 -6.67 -1.92 -3.22
CA VAL A 35 -6.78 -0.89 -4.24
C VAL A 35 -6.07 -1.34 -5.50
N SER A 36 -6.70 -1.14 -6.66
CA SER A 36 -6.12 -1.39 -7.98
C SER A 36 -6.19 -0.11 -8.81
N GLY A 37 -5.03 0.37 -9.28
CA GLY A 37 -4.94 1.63 -10.02
C GLY A 37 -5.07 2.85 -9.12
N ALA A 38 -5.91 3.81 -9.54
CA ALA A 38 -6.08 5.14 -8.98
C ALA A 38 -4.96 6.13 -9.37
N PRO A 39 -4.91 6.57 -10.64
CA PRO A 39 -3.82 7.40 -11.19
C PRO A 39 -3.80 8.84 -10.66
N THR A 40 -4.82 9.29 -9.93
CA THR A 40 -4.86 10.62 -9.31
C THR A 40 -5.05 10.56 -7.81
N LYS A 41 -4.68 11.64 -7.11
CA LYS A 41 -4.90 11.77 -5.66
C LYS A 41 -6.37 11.61 -5.27
N ALA A 42 -7.29 12.19 -6.03
CA ALA A 42 -8.72 12.12 -5.76
C ALA A 42 -9.24 10.69 -5.87
N GLU A 43 -8.83 9.97 -6.92
CA GLU A 43 -9.18 8.56 -7.10
C GLU A 43 -8.53 7.69 -6.02
N ALA A 44 -7.28 7.97 -5.64
CA ALA A 44 -6.57 7.22 -4.61
C ALA A 44 -7.28 7.33 -3.26
N LEU A 45 -7.61 8.54 -2.83
CA LEU A 45 -8.33 8.77 -1.58
C LEU A 45 -9.70 8.10 -1.60
N ALA A 46 -10.45 8.22 -2.70
CA ALA A 46 -11.74 7.56 -2.84
C ALA A 46 -11.61 6.02 -2.81
N ALA A 47 -10.61 5.46 -3.50
CA ALA A 47 -10.38 4.02 -3.57
C ALA A 47 -9.95 3.44 -2.22
N ILE A 48 -9.06 4.12 -1.49
CA ILE A 48 -8.65 3.73 -0.14
C ILE A 48 -9.84 3.72 0.81
N GLY A 49 -10.63 4.81 0.82
CA GLY A 49 -11.81 4.89 1.70
C GLY A 49 -12.82 3.77 1.43
N LYS A 50 -13.03 3.42 0.16
CA LYS A 50 -13.86 2.27 -0.22
C LYS A 50 -13.24 0.93 0.20
N ALA A 51 -11.95 0.75 -0.05
CA ALA A 51 -11.25 -0.51 0.20
C ALA A 51 -11.15 -0.84 1.70
N LEU A 52 -11.00 0.18 2.54
CA LEU A 52 -10.92 0.05 4.00
C LEU A 52 -12.28 0.18 4.70
N ASP A 53 -13.37 0.33 3.94
CA ASP A 53 -14.73 0.48 4.45
C ASP A 53 -14.86 1.65 5.45
N PHE A 54 -14.31 2.81 5.07
CA PHE A 54 -14.37 4.01 5.90
C PHE A 54 -15.81 4.57 6.00
N PRO A 55 -16.12 5.30 7.08
CA PRO A 55 -17.45 5.87 7.29
C PRO A 55 -17.92 6.80 6.17
N SER A 56 -19.23 7.00 6.07
CA SER A 56 -19.86 7.87 5.06
C SER A 56 -19.46 9.34 5.16
N TYR A 57 -18.95 9.79 6.31
CA TYR A 57 -18.42 11.14 6.52
C TYR A 57 -16.94 11.29 6.11
N TYR A 58 -16.31 10.26 5.55
CA TYR A 58 -14.92 10.32 5.09
C TYR A 58 -14.74 11.42 4.02
N GLY A 59 -14.01 12.48 4.38
CA GLY A 59 -13.87 13.71 3.59
C GLY A 59 -12.98 13.62 2.35
N ARG A 60 -12.41 12.45 2.04
CA ARG A 60 -11.56 12.20 0.85
C ARG A 60 -10.43 13.24 0.66
N ASN A 61 -9.78 13.60 1.76
CA ASN A 61 -8.58 14.40 1.81
C ASN A 61 -7.53 13.73 2.73
N LEU A 62 -6.31 14.27 2.79
CA LEU A 62 -5.22 13.64 3.56
C LEU A 62 -5.44 13.69 5.07
N ASP A 63 -6.08 14.74 5.57
CA ASP A 63 -6.39 14.88 7.00
C ASP A 63 -7.47 13.85 7.41
N ALA A 64 -8.55 13.75 6.63
CA ALA A 64 -9.58 12.75 6.82
C ALA A 64 -9.05 11.32 6.69
N LEU A 65 -8.05 11.08 5.83
CA LEU A 65 -7.37 9.78 5.73
C LEU A 65 -6.62 9.49 7.03
N THR A 66 -5.89 10.47 7.55
CA THR A 66 -5.18 10.36 8.83
C THR A 66 -6.13 10.03 9.96
N ASP A 67 -7.26 10.76 10.06
CA ASP A 67 -8.27 10.56 11.11
C ASP A 67 -8.86 9.15 11.04
N CYS A 68 -9.33 8.72 9.86
CA CYS A 68 -9.92 7.38 9.70
C CYS A 68 -8.92 6.25 9.96
N LEU A 69 -7.63 6.44 9.64
CA LEU A 69 -6.59 5.46 9.95
C LEU A 69 -6.26 5.38 11.45
N ARG A 70 -6.37 6.50 12.18
CA ARG A 70 -6.22 6.54 13.65
C ARG A 70 -7.37 5.81 14.34
N ASP A 71 -8.58 5.91 13.79
CA ASP A 71 -9.80 5.32 14.34
C ASP A 71 -10.00 3.82 14.02
N LEU A 72 -9.00 3.16 13.41
CA LEU A 72 -9.07 1.71 13.16
C LEU A 72 -9.11 0.92 14.48
N GLU A 73 -10.14 0.07 14.64
CA GLU A 73 -10.34 -0.75 15.84
C GLU A 73 -9.76 -2.17 15.74
N ALA A 74 -9.26 -2.56 14.56
CA ALA A 74 -8.71 -3.89 14.30
C ALA A 74 -7.51 -3.84 13.35
N PRO A 75 -6.58 -4.82 13.42
CA PRO A 75 -5.49 -4.94 12.46
C PRO A 75 -6.01 -4.90 11.02
N THR A 76 -5.55 -3.93 10.24
CA THR A 76 -6.06 -3.61 8.91
C THR A 76 -4.90 -3.38 7.95
N ALA A 77 -4.92 -4.08 6.82
CA ALA A 77 -3.91 -3.97 5.78
C ALA A 77 -4.49 -3.37 4.50
N LEU A 78 -3.83 -2.35 3.96
CA LEU A 78 -4.04 -1.86 2.61
C LEU A 78 -3.04 -2.54 1.67
N ILE A 79 -3.54 -3.24 0.65
CA ILE A 79 -2.73 -3.73 -0.47
C ILE A 79 -3.03 -2.86 -1.67
N TRP A 80 -2.03 -2.19 -2.23
CA TRP A 80 -2.20 -1.31 -3.39
C TRP A 80 -1.40 -1.82 -4.58
N VAL A 81 -2.12 -2.19 -5.64
CA VAL A 81 -1.58 -2.64 -6.92
C VAL A 81 -1.78 -1.55 -7.98
N GLY A 82 -0.82 -1.33 -8.88
CA GLY A 82 -1.00 -0.38 -9.98
C GLY A 82 -0.94 1.09 -9.54
N TRP A 83 -0.17 1.38 -8.48
CA TRP A 83 0.02 2.73 -7.92
C TRP A 83 0.99 3.60 -8.74
N GLU A 84 1.80 2.97 -9.60
CA GLU A 84 2.91 3.56 -10.33
C GLU A 84 2.49 4.75 -11.21
N PRO A 85 1.37 4.71 -11.96
CA PRO A 85 0.92 5.86 -12.75
C PRO A 85 0.64 7.11 -11.92
N PHE A 86 0.13 6.96 -10.69
CA PHE A 86 -0.08 8.09 -9.79
C PHE A 86 1.25 8.66 -9.29
N ALA A 87 2.18 7.79 -8.89
CA ALA A 87 3.51 8.20 -8.46
C ALA A 87 4.29 8.96 -9.54
N VAL A 88 4.16 8.52 -10.81
CA VAL A 88 4.84 9.15 -11.96
C VAL A 88 4.16 10.47 -12.35
N SER A 89 2.82 10.47 -12.50
CA SER A 89 2.11 11.64 -13.00
C SER A 89 2.04 12.78 -11.98
N SER A 90 2.08 12.49 -10.68
CA SER A 90 1.84 13.45 -9.59
C SER A 90 2.74 13.19 -8.38
N ALA A 91 4.06 13.14 -8.58
CA ALA A 91 5.05 12.79 -7.56
C ALA A 91 4.92 13.56 -6.22
N SER A 92 4.57 14.86 -6.27
CA SER A 92 4.39 15.66 -5.04
C SER A 92 3.19 15.19 -4.22
N ASP A 93 2.05 14.93 -4.86
CA ASP A 93 0.84 14.48 -4.18
C ASP A 93 0.94 13.02 -3.74
N TRP A 94 1.59 12.18 -4.56
CA TRP A 94 1.98 10.83 -4.17
C TRP A 94 2.84 10.83 -2.91
N GLY A 95 3.88 11.66 -2.86
CA GLY A 95 4.76 11.78 -1.69
C GLY A 95 4.00 12.13 -0.42
N LYS A 96 3.09 13.11 -0.48
CA LYS A 96 2.25 13.48 0.68
C LYS A 96 1.35 12.33 1.13
N LEU A 97 0.77 11.58 0.20
CA LEU A 97 -0.06 10.43 0.53
C LEU A 97 0.77 9.32 1.18
N VAL A 98 1.94 8.99 0.61
CA VAL A 98 2.86 8.00 1.18
C VAL A 98 3.34 8.42 2.57
N THR A 99 3.57 9.71 2.81
CA THR A 99 3.88 10.23 4.15
C THR A 99 2.76 9.91 5.13
N VAL A 100 1.49 10.21 4.81
CA VAL A 100 0.36 9.88 5.71
C VAL A 100 0.30 8.39 6.03
N LEU A 101 0.46 7.51 5.02
CA LEU A 101 0.45 6.07 5.24
C LEU A 101 1.66 5.61 6.07
N SER A 102 2.85 6.16 5.81
CA SER A 102 4.09 5.78 6.49
C SER A 102 4.10 6.26 7.94
N ASP A 103 3.64 7.48 8.20
CA ASP A 103 3.52 8.04 9.55
C ASP A 103 2.62 7.13 10.39
N ARG A 104 1.46 6.71 9.86
CA ARG A 104 0.58 5.77 10.55
C ARG A 104 1.23 4.40 10.80
N VAL A 105 1.98 3.87 9.84
CA VAL A 105 2.70 2.59 10.00
C VAL A 105 3.84 2.70 11.03
N ALA A 106 4.42 3.88 11.23
CA ALA A 106 5.52 4.09 12.17
C ALA A 106 5.06 4.31 13.62
N GLU A 107 3.78 4.59 13.87
CA GLU A 107 3.24 4.77 15.21
C GLU A 107 3.33 3.49 16.04
N GLU A 108 3.74 3.61 17.31
CA GLU A 108 3.80 2.48 18.24
C GLU A 108 2.40 1.88 18.46
N GLY A 109 2.29 0.56 18.39
CA GLY A 109 1.02 -0.15 18.54
C GLY A 109 0.04 0.05 17.37
N THR A 110 0.51 0.53 16.22
CA THR A 110 -0.33 0.71 15.04
C THR A 110 -1.05 -0.57 14.64
N LEU A 111 -2.32 -0.41 14.28
CA LEU A 111 -3.17 -1.47 13.72
C LEU A 111 -3.17 -1.43 12.19
N PHE A 112 -2.29 -0.65 11.57
CA PHE A 112 -2.31 -0.43 10.13
C PHE A 112 -1.04 -0.94 9.46
N SER A 113 -1.20 -1.51 8.26
CA SER A 113 -0.09 -1.86 7.37
C SER A 113 -0.43 -1.52 5.94
N ALA A 114 0.55 -1.01 5.19
CA ALA A 114 0.40 -0.71 3.76
C ALA A 114 1.42 -1.51 2.96
N LEU A 115 0.97 -2.20 1.91
CA LEU A 115 1.80 -2.97 1.00
C LEU A 115 1.58 -2.47 -0.43
N PHE A 116 2.65 -1.99 -1.05
CA PHE A 116 2.64 -1.60 -2.46
C PHE A 116 3.13 -2.78 -3.29
N CYS A 117 2.24 -3.34 -4.08
CA CYS A 117 2.54 -4.42 -5.01
C CYS A 117 2.68 -3.83 -6.40
N VAL A 118 3.80 -4.10 -7.06
CA VAL A 118 3.94 -3.80 -8.48
C VAL A 118 2.98 -4.74 -9.23
N GLY A 119 2.16 -4.19 -10.12
CA GLY A 119 1.32 -5.00 -10.99
C GLY A 119 2.18 -5.94 -11.83
N ALA A 120 1.63 -7.06 -12.31
CA ALA A 120 2.33 -7.77 -13.39
C ALA A 120 2.60 -6.74 -14.50
N PRO A 121 3.82 -6.66 -15.05
CA PRO A 121 4.07 -5.76 -16.16
C PRO A 121 3.02 -6.07 -17.22
N GLU A 122 2.26 -5.06 -17.65
CA GLU A 122 1.44 -5.18 -18.86
C GLU A 122 2.40 -5.72 -19.91
N THR A 123 2.19 -6.97 -20.31
CA THR A 123 3.09 -7.65 -21.23
C THR A 123 2.74 -7.14 -22.63
N ASP A 124 3.06 -5.88 -22.87
CA ASP A 124 3.20 -5.32 -24.21
C ASP A 124 4.70 -5.25 -24.53
N LEU A 125 5.40 -6.37 -24.29
CA LEU A 125 6.73 -6.54 -24.83
C LEU A 125 6.55 -6.73 -26.33
N PRO A 126 7.11 -5.84 -27.18
CA PRO A 126 7.13 -6.09 -28.61
C PRO A 126 7.82 -7.44 -28.82
N SER A 127 7.25 -8.27 -29.69
CA SER A 127 7.87 -9.53 -30.10
C SER A 127 9.28 -9.21 -30.60
N LEU A 128 10.31 -9.66 -29.88
CA LEU A 128 11.71 -9.59 -30.31
C LEU A 128 12.04 -10.74 -31.26
#